data_AF-A0A9Q9VNR3-F1
#
_entry.id   AF-A0A9Q9VNR3-F1
#
_cell.length_a   1.000
_cell.length_b   1.000
_cell.length_c   1.000
_cell.angle_alpha   90.00
_cell.angle_beta   90.00
_cell.angle_gamma   90.00
#
_symmetry.space_group_name_H-M   'P 1'
#
loop_
_entity.id
_entity.type
_entity.pdbx_description
1 polymer ?
#
loop_
_entity_poly.entity_id
_entity_poly.type
_entity_poly.pdbx_seq_one_letter_code
_entity_poly.pdbx_strand_id
1 'polypeptide(L)'
;MLLPRALTLFILWGSASCVRYRADFNMMGVTGWILFDSTEQKSTANLTGTGTCRFNISLTTFPVMYGHFPSPCQTSHIGESVFTFSVDQPQAVVNVSTLFEQHISLDAFSVLVDTCNGTRICAGLTSESRVRTWQARFFSPVAGNIYIRQVTGEAGARVLSDLRNVNQTRTFPNVTILVSENSTTSCNTLLGSLDPKSLTKLGVLNVGSSLEPVKSRLEISTLNSNVRIIVLNLTSSYMCAEIRSVAMKVVSAVVNMQRIKGYFTFHQSSPFDLTTITVNLTNLDRRVGPYHVHQFLLPEPNEISVRWWIK
;
A
#
# COMPACT_ATOMS: atom_id res chain seq x y z
N MET A 1 6.88 -52.66 34.24
CA MET A 1 6.85 -52.28 32.80
C MET A 1 5.79 -51.20 32.64
N LEU A 2 6.22 -49.94 32.63
CA LEU A 2 5.35 -48.77 32.44
C LEU A 2 6.07 -47.86 31.44
N LEU A 3 5.52 -47.75 30.24
CA LEU A 3 5.82 -46.68 29.31
C LEU A 3 4.50 -46.30 28.63
N PRO A 4 4.07 -45.03 28.71
CA PRO A 4 3.34 -44.47 27.60
C PRO A 4 4.03 -43.20 27.10
N ARG A 5 4.55 -43.33 25.87
CA ARG A 5 4.43 -42.41 24.74
C ARG A 5 4.35 -40.92 25.09
N ALA A 6 5.51 -40.26 24.99
CA ALA A 6 5.58 -38.83 24.77
C ALA A 6 4.92 -38.49 23.42
N LEU A 7 3.88 -37.67 23.47
CA LEU A 7 3.24 -37.09 22.30
C LEU A 7 4.06 -35.86 21.89
N THR A 8 4.97 -36.02 20.93
CA THR A 8 5.70 -34.91 20.32
C THR A 8 4.74 -34.10 19.46
N LEU A 9 4.31 -32.95 19.99
CA LEU A 9 3.56 -31.93 19.26
C LEU A 9 4.53 -31.25 18.26
N PHE A 10 4.57 -31.74 17.02
CA PHE A 10 5.23 -31.01 15.93
C PHE A 10 4.37 -29.79 15.58
N ILE A 11 4.72 -28.64 16.16
CA ILE A 11 4.28 -27.35 15.67
C ILE A 11 4.97 -27.17 14.31
N LEU A 12 4.23 -27.40 13.23
CA LEU A 12 4.59 -26.94 11.89
C LEU A 12 4.57 -25.40 11.91
N TRP A 13 5.68 -24.79 12.34
CA TRP A 13 5.97 -23.41 11.95
C TRP A 13 6.07 -23.40 10.44
N GLY A 14 5.02 -22.90 9.80
CA GLY A 14 5.06 -22.53 8.40
C GLY A 14 6.31 -21.71 8.17
N SER A 15 7.07 -22.09 7.14
CA SER A 15 8.34 -21.48 6.75
C SER A 15 8.26 -19.97 6.92
N ALA A 16 8.99 -19.43 7.90
CA ALA A 16 9.15 -17.98 8.01
C ALA A 16 9.86 -17.55 6.72
N SER A 17 9.09 -17.05 5.75
CA SER A 17 9.65 -16.46 4.56
C SER A 17 10.55 -15.33 5.03
N CYS A 18 11.84 -15.41 4.72
CA CYS A 18 12.75 -14.28 4.89
C CYS A 18 12.23 -13.16 4.00
N VAL A 19 11.68 -12.11 4.60
CA VAL A 19 11.14 -10.97 3.85
C VAL A 19 11.76 -9.70 4.37
N ARG A 20 12.36 -8.96 3.44
CA ARG A 20 12.85 -7.61 3.66
C ARG A 20 11.82 -6.60 3.20
N TYR A 21 11.67 -5.54 3.98
CA TYR A 21 10.77 -4.44 3.67
C TYR A 21 11.55 -3.13 3.65
N ARG A 22 11.31 -2.32 2.63
CA ARG A 22 12.07 -1.10 2.39
C ARG A 22 11.14 0.10 2.22
N ALA A 23 11.52 1.19 2.87
CA ALA A 23 10.92 2.50 2.71
C ALA A 23 12.00 3.47 2.20
N ASP A 24 11.86 3.94 0.96
CA ASP A 24 12.78 4.91 0.34
C ASP A 24 12.24 6.33 0.52
N PHE A 25 13.13 7.24 0.93
CA PHE A 25 12.82 8.63 1.23
C PHE A 25 13.51 9.55 0.23
N ASN A 26 12.72 10.48 -0.30
CA ASN A 26 13.18 11.66 -1.03
C ASN A 26 12.11 12.74 -0.87
N MET A 27 12.08 13.38 0.30
CA MET A 27 11.01 14.30 0.69
C MET A 27 11.56 15.40 1.59
N MET A 28 11.23 16.66 1.27
CA MET A 28 11.57 17.84 2.09
C MET A 28 13.05 17.90 2.53
N GLY A 29 13.98 17.58 1.62
CA GLY A 29 15.43 17.62 1.88
C GLY A 29 15.99 16.40 2.61
N VAL A 30 15.15 15.43 3.00
CA VAL A 30 15.58 14.15 3.54
C VAL A 30 15.66 13.12 2.43
N THR A 31 16.81 12.45 2.32
CA THR A 31 17.01 11.37 1.35
C THR A 31 17.62 10.15 2.00
N GLY A 32 17.32 8.96 1.47
CA GLY A 32 17.87 7.71 1.97
C GLY A 32 16.82 6.61 2.05
N TRP A 33 17.02 5.65 2.95
CA TRP A 33 16.13 4.51 3.11
C TRP A 33 16.12 3.96 4.54
N ILE A 34 15.06 3.23 4.86
CA ILE A 34 14.97 2.38 6.05
C ILE A 34 14.61 0.97 5.60
N LEU A 35 15.37 -0.02 6.06
CA LEU A 35 15.22 -1.45 5.76
C LEU A 35 14.81 -2.19 7.03
N PHE A 36 13.80 -3.04 6.94
CA PHE A 36 13.39 -3.97 7.99
C PHE A 36 13.66 -5.40 7.54
N ASP A 37 14.48 -6.14 8.29
CA ASP A 37 14.83 -7.52 8.01
C ASP A 37 14.14 -8.44 9.03
N SER A 38 13.22 -9.29 8.55
CA SER A 38 12.45 -10.19 9.41
C SER A 38 13.27 -11.35 9.97
N THR A 39 14.40 -11.70 9.34
CA THR A 39 15.28 -12.79 9.79
C THR A 39 16.20 -12.31 10.89
N GLU A 40 16.82 -11.14 10.69
CA GLU A 40 17.65 -10.52 11.73
C GLU A 40 16.84 -9.82 12.82
N GLN A 41 15.55 -9.57 12.56
CA GLN A 41 14.66 -8.77 13.40
C GLN A 41 15.22 -7.37 13.70
N LYS A 42 15.82 -6.75 12.69
CA LYS A 42 16.48 -5.45 12.78
C LYS A 42 15.92 -4.47 11.77
N SER A 43 15.96 -3.20 12.17
CA SER A 43 15.78 -2.06 11.28
C SER A 43 17.13 -1.39 11.04
N THR A 44 17.48 -1.16 9.78
CA THR A 44 18.65 -0.39 9.37
C THR A 44 18.20 0.90 8.71
N ALA A 45 18.54 2.03 9.32
CA ALA A 45 18.30 3.36 8.77
C ALA A 45 19.58 3.89 8.11
N ASN A 46 19.43 4.47 6.92
CA ASN A 46 20.47 5.25 6.27
C ASN A 46 19.82 6.49 5.66
N LEU A 47 19.72 7.53 6.46
CA LEU A 47 19.10 8.79 6.09
C LEU A 47 20.11 9.93 6.08
N THR A 48 19.85 10.94 5.27
CA THR A 48 20.57 12.22 5.26
C THR A 48 19.58 13.37 5.32
N GLY A 49 19.99 14.53 5.83
CA GLY A 49 19.08 15.69 5.96
C GLY A 49 18.15 15.66 7.18
N THR A 50 18.34 14.71 8.12
CA THR A 50 17.51 14.58 9.33
C THR A 50 17.92 15.51 10.47
N GLY A 51 19.06 16.19 10.37
CA GLY A 51 19.68 16.97 11.45
C GLY A 51 20.49 16.11 12.42
N THR A 52 21.05 16.76 13.45
CA THR A 52 21.95 16.16 14.45
C THR A 52 21.28 16.07 15.82
N CYS A 53 20.39 15.11 15.98
CA CYS A 53 19.75 14.79 17.25
C CYS A 53 19.19 13.36 17.20
N ARG A 54 18.73 12.87 18.36
CA ARG A 54 17.91 11.67 18.41
C ARG A 54 16.53 11.96 17.81
N PHE A 55 16.09 11.14 16.89
CA PHE A 55 14.79 11.30 16.21
C PHE A 55 13.98 10.00 16.19
N ASN A 56 12.67 10.14 15.99
CA ASN A 56 11.72 9.01 16.05
C ASN A 56 11.37 8.50 14.65
N ILE A 57 11.27 7.18 14.55
CA ILE A 57 10.79 6.45 13.39
C ILE A 57 9.56 5.65 13.85
N SER A 58 8.46 5.80 13.14
CA SER A 58 7.19 5.14 13.45
C SER A 58 6.66 4.38 12.25
N LEU A 59 6.07 3.20 12.46
CA LEU A 59 5.25 2.53 11.45
C LEU A 59 3.79 2.95 11.67
N THR A 60 3.09 3.28 10.61
CA THR A 60 1.70 3.73 10.66
C THR A 60 0.79 2.86 9.81
N THR A 61 -0.46 2.73 10.25
CA THR A 61 -1.42 1.68 9.87
C THR A 61 -1.62 1.53 8.35
N PHE A 62 -1.66 2.63 7.61
CA PHE A 62 -1.97 2.65 6.19
C PHE A 62 -0.75 3.01 5.33
N PRO A 63 -0.65 2.47 4.11
CA PRO A 63 0.42 2.82 3.21
C PRO A 63 0.21 4.22 2.64
N VAL A 64 1.30 4.89 2.26
CA VAL A 64 1.23 6.16 1.55
C VAL A 64 0.58 5.93 0.18
N MET A 65 -0.49 6.68 -0.11
CA MET A 65 -1.06 6.75 -1.46
C MET A 65 -0.42 7.91 -2.22
N TYR A 66 0.62 7.60 -2.99
CA TYR A 66 1.40 8.62 -3.71
C TYR A 66 0.56 9.38 -4.73
N GLY A 67 0.69 10.70 -4.75
CA GLY A 67 -0.01 11.59 -5.68
C GLY A 67 -1.50 11.81 -5.38
N HIS A 68 -2.02 11.27 -4.27
CA HIS A 68 -3.43 11.43 -3.91
C HIS A 68 -3.69 12.63 -3.00
N PHE A 69 -2.72 13.01 -2.16
CA PHE A 69 -2.85 14.08 -1.18
C PHE A 69 -1.65 15.05 -1.24
N PRO A 70 -1.85 16.37 -1.10
CA PRO A 70 -0.75 17.33 -0.99
C PRO A 70 0.15 17.08 0.24
N SER A 71 -0.45 16.64 1.34
CA SER A 71 0.22 16.37 2.62
C SER A 71 0.08 14.89 3.00
N PRO A 72 0.76 13.96 2.30
CA PRO A 72 0.50 12.52 2.44
C PRO A 72 0.81 11.97 3.83
N CYS A 73 1.63 12.64 4.64
CA CYS A 73 2.09 12.17 5.94
C CYS A 73 1.19 12.55 7.12
N GLN A 74 0.00 13.10 6.85
CA GLN A 74 -0.99 13.38 7.90
C GLN A 74 -1.59 12.07 8.44
N THR A 75 -1.83 12.02 9.75
CA THR A 75 -2.43 10.86 10.43
C THR A 75 -3.78 10.47 9.84
N SER A 76 -4.56 11.42 9.31
CA SER A 76 -5.81 11.16 8.58
C SER A 76 -5.64 10.32 7.30
N HIS A 77 -4.42 10.20 6.77
CA HIS A 77 -4.11 9.47 5.54
C HIS A 77 -3.33 8.18 5.79
N ILE A 78 -2.33 8.22 6.67
CA ILE A 78 -1.46 7.07 7.00
C ILE A 78 -1.87 6.33 8.29
N GLY A 79 -2.84 6.87 9.04
CA GLY A 79 -3.34 6.29 10.28
C GLY A 79 -2.42 6.51 11.48
N GLU A 80 -2.83 5.96 12.61
CA GLU A 80 -2.06 6.00 13.86
C GLU A 80 -0.78 5.17 13.78
N SER A 81 0.19 5.51 14.63
CA SER A 81 1.40 4.72 14.83
C SER A 81 1.06 3.38 15.48
N VAL A 82 1.55 2.29 14.89
CA VAL A 82 1.46 0.93 15.43
C VAL A 82 2.75 0.48 16.11
N PHE A 83 3.87 1.14 15.79
CA PHE A 83 5.17 0.84 16.37
C PHE A 83 6.09 2.06 16.25
N THR A 84 6.86 2.37 17.29
CA THR A 84 7.78 3.50 17.30
C THR A 84 9.10 3.11 17.96
N PHE A 85 10.20 3.56 17.36
CA PHE A 85 11.54 3.46 17.94
C PHE A 85 12.33 4.74 17.64
N SER A 86 13.38 4.99 18.39
CA SER A 86 14.26 6.14 18.16
C SER A 86 15.63 5.70 17.66
N VAL A 87 16.27 6.58 16.90
CA VAL A 87 17.67 6.44 16.47
C VAL A 87 18.46 7.67 16.89
N ASP A 88 19.68 7.46 17.38
CA ASP A 88 20.55 8.56 17.84
C ASP A 88 21.39 9.16 16.69
N GLN A 89 21.48 8.45 15.56
CA GLN A 89 22.22 8.88 14.37
C GLN A 89 21.46 8.52 13.08
N PRO A 90 21.67 9.26 11.97
CA PRO A 90 20.98 8.98 10.69
C PRO A 90 21.34 7.62 10.07
N GLN A 91 22.50 7.07 10.45
CA GLN A 91 22.93 5.72 10.13
C GLN A 91 22.89 4.90 11.41
N ALA A 92 21.91 4.01 11.51
CA ALA A 92 21.68 3.24 12.74
C ALA A 92 21.11 1.87 12.44
N VAL A 93 21.42 0.92 13.32
CA VAL A 93 20.83 -0.42 13.33
C VAL A 93 20.16 -0.62 14.68
N VAL A 94 18.87 -0.95 14.67
CA VAL A 94 18.05 -1.08 15.87
C VAL A 94 17.37 -2.44 15.88
N ASN A 95 17.32 -3.09 17.04
CA ASN A 95 16.53 -4.30 17.23
C ASN A 95 15.04 -3.95 17.27
N VAL A 96 14.26 -4.62 16.43
CA VAL A 96 12.80 -4.44 16.32
C VAL A 96 12.08 -5.80 16.39
N SER A 97 12.60 -6.73 17.21
CA SER A 97 12.01 -8.06 17.45
C SER A 97 10.53 -7.99 17.81
N THR A 98 10.16 -7.09 18.72
CA THR A 98 8.77 -6.89 19.15
C THR A 98 7.83 -6.46 18.01
N LEU A 99 8.33 -5.80 16.96
CA LEU A 99 7.55 -5.47 15.77
C LEU A 99 7.16 -6.75 15.00
N PHE A 100 8.12 -7.67 14.83
CA PHE A 100 7.89 -8.92 14.10
C PHE A 100 7.15 -9.99 14.92
N GLU A 101 7.12 -9.86 16.25
CA GLU A 101 6.21 -10.64 17.11
C GLU A 101 4.75 -10.24 16.92
N GLN A 102 4.49 -8.95 16.68
CA GLN A 102 3.14 -8.40 16.53
C GLN A 102 2.62 -8.49 15.09
N HIS A 103 3.53 -8.43 14.11
CA HIS A 103 3.17 -8.36 12.70
C HIS A 103 3.90 -9.43 11.89
N ILE A 104 3.12 -10.34 11.30
CA ILE A 104 3.62 -11.39 10.39
C ILE A 104 4.22 -10.76 9.12
N SER A 105 3.70 -9.62 8.68
CA SER A 105 4.25 -8.88 7.55
C SER A 105 4.11 -7.38 7.73
N LEU A 106 5.06 -6.64 7.14
CA LEU A 106 5.10 -5.19 7.14
C LEU A 106 4.65 -4.57 5.79
N ASP A 107 4.19 -5.36 4.82
CA ASP A 107 3.62 -4.80 3.59
C ASP A 107 2.40 -3.92 3.92
N ALA A 108 2.22 -2.89 3.10
CA ALA A 108 1.11 -1.95 3.21
C ALA A 108 1.06 -1.13 4.51
N PHE A 109 2.12 -1.10 5.32
CA PHE A 109 2.32 -0.02 6.29
C PHE A 109 3.03 1.17 5.62
N SER A 110 3.16 2.27 6.34
CA SER A 110 4.12 3.31 5.98
C SER A 110 5.01 3.66 7.17
N VAL A 111 6.19 4.19 6.87
CA VAL A 111 7.14 4.70 7.85
C VAL A 111 7.02 6.21 7.90
N LEU A 112 6.89 6.75 9.10
CA LEU A 112 6.88 8.16 9.43
C LEU A 112 8.19 8.49 10.17
N VAL A 113 8.86 9.56 9.75
CA VAL A 113 10.06 10.07 10.42
C VAL A 113 9.82 11.53 10.80
N ASP A 114 9.97 11.81 12.09
CA ASP A 114 9.96 13.17 12.64
C ASP A 114 11.41 13.61 12.81
N THR A 115 11.91 14.48 11.94
CA THR A 115 13.31 14.90 11.97
C THR A 115 13.58 15.94 13.06
N CYS A 116 14.87 16.15 13.36
CA CYS A 116 15.33 17.14 14.32
C CYS A 116 14.91 18.57 13.97
N ASN A 117 14.72 18.84 12.68
CA ASN A 117 14.36 20.16 12.18
C ASN A 117 12.84 20.39 12.19
N GLY A 118 12.07 19.52 12.86
CA GLY A 118 10.60 19.58 12.90
C GLY A 118 9.93 19.17 11.58
N THR A 119 10.67 18.57 10.65
CA THR A 119 10.13 18.10 9.37
C THR A 119 9.56 16.70 9.51
N ARG A 120 8.34 16.48 9.04
CA ARG A 120 7.68 15.17 9.05
C ARG A 120 7.63 14.59 7.64
N ILE A 121 8.32 13.48 7.43
CA ILE A 121 8.35 12.77 6.14
C ILE A 121 7.79 11.37 6.30
N CYS A 122 7.29 10.80 5.21
CA CYS A 122 6.76 9.44 5.21
C CYS A 122 7.03 8.74 3.89
N ALA A 123 7.08 7.41 3.95
CA ALA A 123 7.19 6.54 2.78
C ALA A 123 6.43 5.24 3.02
N GLY A 124 5.80 4.68 1.98
CA GLY A 124 5.19 3.36 2.04
C GLY A 124 6.25 2.27 2.22
N LEU A 125 5.94 1.25 3.02
CA LEU A 125 6.76 0.04 3.12
C LEU A 125 6.43 -0.89 1.96
N THR A 126 7.46 -1.22 1.19
CA THR A 126 7.37 -2.16 0.08
C THR A 126 8.16 -3.41 0.42
N SER A 127 7.59 -4.57 0.17
CA SER A 127 8.35 -5.82 0.23
C SER A 127 9.34 -5.86 -0.93
N GLU A 128 10.56 -6.35 -0.68
CA GLU A 128 11.51 -6.68 -1.77
C GLU A 128 11.01 -7.87 -2.62
N SER A 129 10.06 -8.65 -2.09
CA SER A 129 9.34 -9.65 -2.85
C SER A 129 8.20 -9.03 -3.67
N ARG A 130 7.85 -9.67 -4.78
CA ARG A 130 6.76 -9.17 -5.65
C ARG A 130 5.42 -9.15 -4.90
N VAL A 131 4.77 -7.99 -4.87
CA VAL A 131 3.41 -7.83 -4.31
C VAL A 131 2.37 -7.85 -5.43
N ARG A 132 1.30 -8.61 -5.23
CA ARG A 132 0.11 -8.59 -6.09
C ARG A 132 -0.95 -7.73 -5.44
N THR A 133 -1.52 -6.80 -6.21
CA THR A 133 -2.62 -5.95 -5.76
C THR A 133 -3.85 -6.22 -6.62
N TRP A 134 -4.99 -6.48 -5.97
CA TRP A 134 -6.29 -6.54 -6.60
C TRP A 134 -7.20 -5.45 -6.04
N GLN A 135 -8.23 -5.09 -6.80
CA GLN A 135 -9.21 -4.09 -6.45
C GLN A 135 -10.62 -4.61 -6.73
N ALA A 136 -11.52 -4.37 -5.80
CA ALA A 136 -12.96 -4.45 -5.99
C ALA A 136 -13.57 -3.07 -5.71
N ARG A 137 -14.49 -2.62 -6.56
CA ARG A 137 -15.10 -1.29 -6.45
C ARG A 137 -16.60 -1.38 -6.23
N PHE A 138 -17.07 -0.68 -5.21
CA PHE A 138 -18.48 -0.61 -4.82
C PHE A 138 -19.02 0.80 -5.07
N PHE A 139 -20.30 0.90 -5.40
CA PHE A 139 -20.91 2.15 -5.85
C PHE A 139 -22.12 2.61 -5.02
N SER A 140 -22.96 1.70 -4.52
CA SER A 140 -24.15 2.01 -3.70
C SER A 140 -24.73 0.73 -3.10
N PRO A 141 -25.26 0.72 -1.85
CA PRO A 141 -25.42 1.86 -0.95
C PRO A 141 -24.15 2.25 -0.17
N VAL A 142 -23.16 1.36 -0.16
CA VAL A 142 -21.80 1.64 0.33
C VAL A 142 -20.89 1.76 -0.89
N ALA A 143 -20.17 2.88 -1.00
CA ALA A 143 -19.28 3.18 -2.10
C ALA A 143 -17.82 3.22 -1.64
N GLY A 144 -16.90 2.88 -2.52
CA GLY A 144 -15.46 2.92 -2.23
C GLY A 144 -14.73 1.77 -2.89
N ASN A 145 -13.46 1.64 -2.54
CA ASN A 145 -12.57 0.62 -3.02
C ASN A 145 -12.21 -0.33 -1.89
N ILE A 146 -12.04 -1.59 -2.25
CA ILE A 146 -11.38 -2.60 -1.43
C ILE A 146 -10.19 -3.08 -2.23
N TYR A 147 -8.99 -2.92 -1.66
CA TYR A 147 -7.76 -3.44 -2.21
C TYR A 147 -7.33 -4.66 -1.42
N ILE A 148 -6.91 -5.70 -2.12
CA ILE A 148 -6.30 -6.89 -1.53
C ILE A 148 -4.83 -6.90 -1.96
N ARG A 149 -3.91 -6.98 -1.01
CA ARG A 149 -2.46 -7.06 -1.27
C ARG A 149 -1.89 -8.35 -0.71
N GLN A 150 -1.16 -9.08 -1.54
CA GLN A 150 -0.49 -10.32 -1.15
C GLN A 150 0.97 -10.29 -1.62
N VAL A 151 1.89 -10.47 -0.69
CA VAL A 151 3.30 -10.70 -0.99
C VAL A 151 3.44 -12.12 -1.56
N THR A 152 4.16 -12.26 -2.67
CA THR A 152 4.36 -13.58 -3.31
C THR A 152 5.08 -14.52 -2.34
N GLY A 153 4.50 -15.69 -2.08
CA GLY A 153 5.03 -16.68 -1.13
C GLY A 153 4.32 -16.67 0.22
N GLU A 154 3.57 -15.62 0.56
CA GLU A 154 2.75 -15.60 1.77
C GLU A 154 1.36 -16.21 1.52
N ALA A 155 0.88 -17.02 2.46
CA ALA A 155 -0.47 -17.56 2.41
C ALA A 155 -1.55 -16.48 2.64
N GLY A 156 -1.24 -15.52 3.51
CA GLY A 156 -2.13 -14.43 3.90
C GLY A 156 -2.10 -13.24 2.96
N ALA A 157 -2.96 -12.26 3.24
CA ALA A 157 -3.05 -11.01 2.49
C ALA A 157 -3.52 -9.87 3.39
N ARG A 158 -3.51 -8.64 2.87
CA ARG A 158 -3.93 -7.42 3.55
C ARG A 158 -5.11 -6.87 2.77
N VAL A 159 -6.19 -6.58 3.48
CA VAL A 159 -7.35 -5.89 2.92
C VAL A 159 -7.31 -4.44 3.38
N LEU A 160 -7.29 -3.52 2.42
CA LEU A 160 -7.35 -2.08 2.66
C LEU A 160 -8.63 -1.53 2.03
N SER A 161 -9.36 -0.67 2.72
CA SER A 161 -10.56 -0.07 2.14
C SER A 161 -10.75 1.39 2.52
N ASP A 162 -11.53 2.12 1.72
CA ASP A 162 -11.93 3.51 1.93
C ASP A 162 -13.46 3.68 1.77
N LEU A 163 -14.21 2.80 2.44
CA LEU A 163 -15.66 2.72 2.28
C LEU A 163 -16.36 3.93 2.90
N ARG A 164 -17.41 4.39 2.21
CA ARG A 164 -18.33 5.43 2.68
C ARG A 164 -19.77 5.05 2.40
N ASN A 165 -20.65 5.48 3.29
CA ASN A 165 -22.08 5.37 3.07
C ASN A 165 -22.56 6.48 2.12
N VAL A 166 -23.16 6.10 0.99
CA VAL A 166 -23.79 7.03 0.03
C VAL A 166 -25.31 6.97 0.06
N ASN A 167 -25.87 6.12 0.92
CA ASN A 167 -27.31 6.02 1.09
C ASN A 167 -27.83 7.13 2.02
N GLN A 168 -28.92 7.77 1.62
CA GLN A 168 -29.52 8.89 2.35
C GLN A 168 -30.45 8.44 3.49
N THR A 169 -30.96 7.21 3.45
CA THR A 169 -32.01 6.73 4.38
C THR A 169 -31.49 5.74 5.41
N ARG A 170 -30.38 5.06 5.14
CA ARG A 170 -29.78 4.06 6.03
C ARG A 170 -28.31 4.35 6.26
N THR A 171 -27.86 4.13 7.49
CA THR A 171 -26.46 4.20 7.88
C THR A 171 -25.86 2.82 8.04
N PHE A 172 -24.65 2.66 7.54
CA PHE A 172 -23.86 1.44 7.69
C PHE A 172 -22.58 1.85 8.40
N PRO A 173 -22.43 1.64 9.72
CA PRO A 173 -21.21 2.00 10.43
C PRO A 173 -20.07 0.99 10.15
N ASN A 174 -20.44 -0.27 9.91
CA ASN A 174 -19.53 -1.34 9.55
C ASN A 174 -20.22 -2.31 8.60
N VAL A 175 -19.40 -3.09 7.89
CA VAL A 175 -19.84 -4.15 6.98
C VAL A 175 -18.98 -5.38 7.17
N THR A 176 -19.58 -6.56 7.08
CA THR A 176 -18.81 -7.80 7.07
C THR A 176 -18.36 -8.11 5.64
N ILE A 177 -17.06 -8.30 5.45
CA ILE A 177 -16.48 -8.72 4.18
C ILE A 177 -16.47 -10.25 4.09
N LEU A 178 -17.05 -10.76 3.02
CA LEU A 178 -17.11 -12.16 2.66
C LEU A 178 -16.52 -12.35 1.25
N VAL A 179 -16.05 -13.54 0.94
CA VAL A 179 -15.57 -13.90 -0.40
C VAL A 179 -16.24 -15.16 -0.92
N SER A 180 -16.43 -15.19 -2.24
CA SER A 180 -16.86 -16.39 -2.95
C SER A 180 -15.68 -16.99 -3.72
N GLU A 181 -15.46 -18.28 -3.53
CA GLU A 181 -14.43 -19.06 -4.22
C GLU A 181 -14.92 -19.63 -5.56
N ASN A 182 -16.19 -19.40 -5.91
CA ASN A 182 -16.74 -19.88 -7.17
C ASN A 182 -16.39 -18.92 -8.32
N SER A 183 -15.42 -19.32 -9.13
CA SER A 183 -14.81 -18.51 -10.19
C SER A 183 -15.70 -18.24 -11.41
N THR A 184 -16.85 -18.91 -11.54
CA THR A 184 -17.65 -18.88 -12.79
C THR A 184 -18.92 -18.02 -12.72
N THR A 185 -19.29 -17.53 -11.53
CA THR A 185 -20.53 -16.76 -11.33
C THR A 185 -20.28 -15.28 -11.40
N SER A 186 -21.13 -14.54 -12.14
CA SER A 186 -21.16 -13.08 -12.05
C SER A 186 -21.74 -12.62 -10.71
N CYS A 187 -21.46 -11.38 -10.31
CA CYS A 187 -22.04 -10.80 -9.10
C CYS A 187 -23.58 -10.87 -9.09
N ASN A 188 -24.24 -10.63 -10.22
CA ASN A 188 -25.70 -10.74 -10.33
C ASN A 188 -26.21 -12.16 -10.12
N THR A 189 -25.53 -13.15 -10.70
CA THR A 189 -25.87 -14.57 -10.53
C THR A 189 -25.68 -15.01 -9.08
N LEU A 190 -24.57 -14.59 -8.45
CA LEU A 190 -24.27 -14.91 -7.06
C LEU A 190 -25.34 -14.36 -6.12
N LEU A 191 -25.77 -13.11 -6.31
CA LEU A 191 -26.82 -12.51 -5.46
C LEU A 191 -28.20 -13.14 -5.68
N GLY A 192 -28.51 -13.61 -6.90
CA GLY A 192 -29.79 -14.24 -7.22
C GLY A 192 -30.01 -15.61 -6.55
N SER A 193 -28.95 -16.34 -6.23
CA SER A 193 -29.01 -17.64 -5.57
C SER A 193 -28.05 -17.74 -4.38
N LEU A 194 -27.93 -16.65 -3.61
CA LEU A 194 -26.93 -16.54 -2.56
C LEU A 194 -27.25 -17.50 -1.40
N ASP A 195 -26.35 -18.44 -1.14
CA ASP A 195 -26.30 -19.16 0.14
C ASP A 195 -25.17 -18.55 1.00
N PRO A 196 -25.48 -17.81 2.08
CA PRO A 196 -24.48 -17.20 2.95
C PRO A 196 -23.50 -18.21 3.57
N LYS A 197 -23.90 -19.49 3.71
CA LYS A 197 -23.03 -20.55 4.25
C LYS A 197 -21.93 -20.97 3.29
N SER A 198 -22.11 -20.70 1.99
CA SER A 198 -21.11 -20.98 0.95
C SER A 198 -20.00 -19.92 0.87
N LEU A 199 -20.14 -18.81 1.60
CA LEU A 199 -19.19 -17.71 1.60
C LEU A 199 -18.21 -17.80 2.77
N THR A 200 -16.95 -17.48 2.50
CA THR A 200 -15.92 -17.40 3.54
C THR A 200 -15.91 -15.99 4.13
N LYS A 201 -16.08 -15.88 5.45
CA LYS A 201 -15.97 -14.60 6.16
C LYS A 201 -14.50 -14.21 6.33
N LEU A 202 -14.14 -13.02 5.85
CA LEU A 202 -12.79 -12.47 6.03
C LEU A 202 -12.69 -11.59 7.27
N GLY A 203 -13.71 -10.78 7.59
CA GLY A 203 -13.67 -9.85 8.72
C GLY A 203 -14.70 -8.73 8.62
N VAL A 204 -14.43 -7.63 9.33
CA VAL A 204 -15.31 -6.45 9.39
C VAL A 204 -14.52 -5.22 8.93
N LEU A 205 -15.14 -4.38 8.13
CA LEU A 205 -14.59 -3.11 7.66
C LEU A 205 -15.48 -1.96 8.15
N ASN A 206 -14.85 -0.85 8.53
CA ASN A 206 -15.54 0.38 8.89
C ASN A 206 -16.02 1.10 7.62
N VAL A 207 -17.14 1.79 7.76
CA VAL A 207 -17.73 2.58 6.68
C VAL A 207 -17.93 4.00 7.20
N GLY A 208 -17.37 4.95 6.46
CA GLY A 208 -17.44 6.37 6.78
C GLY A 208 -18.78 7.01 6.40
N SER A 209 -18.89 8.31 6.69
CA SER A 209 -20.03 9.12 6.24
C SER A 209 -19.90 9.44 4.75
N SER A 210 -20.96 10.01 4.15
CA SER A 210 -20.93 10.41 2.73
C SER A 210 -19.83 11.43 2.40
N LEU A 211 -19.48 12.29 3.38
CA LEU A 211 -18.48 13.33 3.24
C LEU A 211 -17.07 12.84 3.64
N GLU A 212 -16.99 11.93 4.60
CA GLU A 212 -15.73 11.48 5.19
C GLU A 212 -15.62 9.95 5.09
N PRO A 213 -14.94 9.42 4.06
CA PRO A 213 -14.65 7.99 3.99
C PRO A 213 -13.72 7.58 5.12
N VAL A 214 -13.95 6.38 5.67
CA VAL A 214 -13.11 5.83 6.74
C VAL A 214 -12.24 4.72 6.17
N LYS A 215 -10.94 4.80 6.47
CA LYS A 215 -9.99 3.77 6.07
C LYS A 215 -10.09 2.57 7.01
N SER A 216 -9.99 1.37 6.46
CA SER A 216 -9.91 0.12 7.24
C SER A 216 -8.77 -0.74 6.75
N ARG A 217 -8.13 -1.45 7.69
CA ARG A 217 -7.10 -2.46 7.45
C ARG A 217 -7.52 -3.76 8.12
N LEU A 218 -7.39 -4.85 7.40
CA LEU A 218 -7.66 -6.20 7.90
C LEU A 218 -6.57 -7.15 7.40
N GLU A 219 -5.96 -7.86 8.34
CA GLU A 219 -5.02 -8.94 8.05
C GLU A 219 -5.80 -10.24 7.86
N ILE A 220 -5.59 -10.94 6.74
CA ILE A 220 -6.18 -12.27 6.49
C ILE A 220 -5.07 -13.31 6.48
N SER A 221 -5.25 -14.39 7.24
CA SER A 221 -4.23 -15.44 7.44
C SER A 221 -4.02 -16.30 6.19
N THR A 222 -5.08 -16.50 5.41
CA THR A 222 -5.05 -17.28 4.18
C THR A 222 -6.00 -16.67 3.15
N LEU A 223 -5.59 -16.64 1.89
CA LEU A 223 -6.43 -16.24 0.77
C LEU A 223 -6.33 -17.27 -0.36
N ASN A 224 -7.47 -17.87 -0.71
CA ASN A 224 -7.54 -18.80 -1.83
C ASN A 224 -7.33 -18.04 -3.15
N SER A 225 -6.47 -18.57 -4.02
CA SER A 225 -6.16 -18.00 -5.34
C SER A 225 -7.35 -17.97 -6.31
N ASN A 226 -8.43 -18.70 -6.01
CA ASN A 226 -9.66 -18.75 -6.80
C ASN A 226 -10.70 -17.69 -6.43
N VAL A 227 -10.43 -16.87 -5.42
CA VAL A 227 -11.34 -15.79 -5.01
C VAL A 227 -11.46 -14.76 -6.15
N ARG A 228 -12.69 -14.54 -6.63
CA ARG A 228 -13.00 -13.61 -7.74
C ARG A 228 -14.05 -12.57 -7.39
N ILE A 229 -14.84 -12.78 -6.33
CA ILE A 229 -15.90 -11.86 -5.92
C ILE A 229 -15.78 -11.57 -4.43
N ILE A 230 -15.87 -10.28 -4.08
CA ILE A 230 -16.10 -9.82 -2.72
C ILE A 230 -17.58 -9.56 -2.53
N VAL A 231 -18.13 -10.02 -1.42
CA VAL A 231 -19.49 -9.73 -0.98
C VAL A 231 -19.44 -8.94 0.32
N LEU A 232 -20.16 -7.83 0.39
CA LEU A 232 -20.40 -7.09 1.62
C LEU A 232 -21.77 -7.47 2.17
N ASN A 233 -21.79 -7.90 3.43
CA ASN A 233 -23.03 -8.11 4.18
C ASN A 233 -23.39 -6.82 4.92
N LEU A 234 -24.54 -6.25 4.57
CA LEU A 234 -25.12 -5.03 5.13
C LEU A 234 -26.21 -5.32 6.19
N THR A 235 -26.12 -6.47 6.87
CA THR A 235 -27.06 -7.03 7.85
C THR A 235 -28.40 -7.49 7.25
N SER A 236 -29.02 -6.68 6.40
CA SER A 236 -30.34 -6.95 5.78
C SER A 236 -30.27 -7.23 4.29
N SER A 237 -29.11 -7.04 3.68
CA SER A 237 -28.88 -7.22 2.24
C SER A 237 -27.41 -7.49 1.97
N TYR A 238 -27.14 -7.95 0.75
CA TYR A 238 -25.79 -8.21 0.27
C TYR A 238 -25.53 -7.38 -0.99
N MET A 239 -24.29 -6.97 -1.16
CA MET A 239 -23.80 -6.39 -2.40
C MET A 239 -22.47 -7.05 -2.76
N CYS A 240 -22.13 -7.08 -4.04
CA CYS A 240 -20.86 -7.66 -4.47
C CYS A 240 -20.14 -6.80 -5.49
N ALA A 241 -18.85 -7.09 -5.64
CA ALA A 241 -18.00 -6.56 -6.68
C ALA A 241 -16.99 -7.62 -7.12
N GLU A 242 -16.68 -7.59 -8.41
CA GLU A 242 -15.62 -8.43 -8.98
C GLU A 242 -14.24 -7.93 -8.53
N ILE A 243 -13.36 -8.88 -8.27
CA ILE A 243 -11.97 -8.64 -7.93
C ILE A 243 -11.17 -8.62 -9.23
N ARG A 244 -10.50 -7.50 -9.49
CA ARG A 244 -9.68 -7.31 -10.68
C ARG A 244 -8.25 -7.04 -10.27
N SER A 245 -7.28 -7.62 -10.99
CA SER A 245 -5.87 -7.28 -10.79
C SER A 245 -5.65 -5.82 -11.13
N VAL A 246 -4.97 -5.08 -10.25
CA VAL A 246 -4.56 -3.72 -10.54
C VAL A 246 -3.44 -3.77 -11.58
N ALA A 247 -3.70 -3.21 -12.75
CA ALA A 247 -2.70 -3.08 -13.78
C ALA A 247 -1.70 -1.98 -13.40
N MET A 248 -0.44 -2.28 -13.61
CA MET A 248 0.66 -1.33 -13.52
C MET A 248 0.43 -0.17 -14.49
N LYS A 249 0.64 1.06 -14.00
CA LYS A 249 0.54 2.27 -14.81
C LYS A 249 1.92 2.68 -15.30
N VAL A 250 2.04 2.86 -16.61
CA VAL A 250 3.23 3.40 -17.26
C VAL A 250 2.83 4.58 -18.12
N VAL A 251 3.45 5.73 -17.87
CA VAL A 251 3.22 6.96 -18.65
C VAL A 251 4.56 7.49 -19.10
N SER A 252 4.65 7.92 -20.36
CA SER A 252 5.88 8.48 -20.91
C SER A 252 5.66 9.89 -21.44
N ALA A 253 6.68 10.72 -21.29
CA ALA A 253 6.71 12.09 -21.76
C ALA A 253 7.95 12.24 -22.66
N VAL A 254 7.75 12.67 -23.91
CA VAL A 254 8.82 12.76 -24.92
C VAL A 254 9.34 14.18 -24.99
N VAL A 255 10.67 14.32 -24.95
CA VAL A 255 11.39 15.58 -25.11
C VAL A 255 12.02 15.60 -26.49
N ASN A 256 11.72 16.62 -27.28
CA ASN A 256 12.35 16.85 -28.58
C ASN A 256 12.38 18.34 -28.90
N MET A 257 13.22 19.08 -28.19
CA MET A 257 13.33 20.53 -28.33
C MET A 257 14.75 21.01 -28.13
N GLN A 258 15.13 22.07 -28.83
CA GLN A 258 16.42 22.73 -28.68
C GLN A 258 17.61 21.74 -28.72
N ARG A 259 17.53 20.75 -29.64
CA ARG A 259 18.49 19.64 -29.82
C ARG A 259 18.55 18.60 -28.69
N ILE A 260 17.88 18.83 -27.55
CA ILE A 260 17.69 17.85 -26.50
C ILE A 260 16.60 16.86 -26.94
N LYS A 261 16.95 15.57 -26.90
CA LYS A 261 16.04 14.48 -27.30
C LYS A 261 16.02 13.40 -26.24
N GLY A 262 14.85 12.81 -26.04
CA GLY A 262 14.71 11.66 -25.16
C GLY A 262 13.32 11.57 -24.53
N TYR A 263 13.25 10.96 -23.36
CA TYR A 263 11.99 10.71 -22.67
C TYR A 263 12.16 10.62 -21.15
N PHE A 264 11.03 10.87 -20.48
CA PHE A 264 10.78 10.50 -19.09
C PHE A 264 9.74 9.40 -19.10
N THR A 265 9.97 8.31 -18.36
CA THR A 265 8.98 7.26 -18.15
C THR A 265 8.69 7.13 -16.67
N PHE A 266 7.42 7.27 -16.32
CA PHE A 266 6.88 7.09 -14.98
C PHE A 266 6.27 5.71 -14.90
N HIS A 267 6.59 4.97 -13.84
CA HIS A 267 6.15 3.60 -13.64
C HIS A 267 5.68 3.42 -12.19
N GLN A 268 4.46 2.91 -12.02
CA GLN A 268 3.86 2.64 -10.72
C GLN A 268 3.06 1.33 -10.75
N SER A 269 3.43 0.37 -9.90
CA SER A 269 2.80 -0.97 -9.86
C SER A 269 1.38 -0.95 -9.28
N SER A 270 1.14 -0.11 -8.28
CA SER A 270 -0.19 0.14 -7.69
C SER A 270 -0.21 1.51 -6.99
N PRO A 271 -1.40 2.05 -6.60
CA PRO A 271 -1.50 3.34 -5.91
C PRO A 271 -0.71 3.46 -4.60
N PHE A 272 -0.25 2.34 -4.03
CA PHE A 272 0.49 2.27 -2.77
C PHE A 272 2.00 2.13 -2.96
N ASP A 273 2.45 1.87 -4.20
CA ASP A 273 3.85 1.70 -4.52
C ASP A 273 4.45 3.02 -5.03
N LEU A 274 5.74 3.21 -4.78
CA LEU A 274 6.48 4.38 -5.24
C LEU A 274 6.43 4.51 -6.77
N THR A 275 6.23 5.73 -7.26
CA THR A 275 6.38 6.04 -8.68
C THR A 275 7.87 6.15 -9.01
N THR A 276 8.36 5.20 -9.80
CA THR A 276 9.73 5.21 -10.32
C THR A 276 9.80 6.03 -11.61
N ILE A 277 10.85 6.83 -11.78
CA ILE A 277 11.07 7.67 -12.95
C ILE A 277 12.35 7.21 -13.64
N THR A 278 12.25 6.85 -14.92
CA THR A 278 13.40 6.61 -15.80
C THR A 278 13.57 7.80 -16.71
N VAL A 279 14.78 8.38 -16.74
CA VAL A 279 15.10 9.56 -17.55
C VAL A 279 16.17 9.17 -18.56
N ASN A 280 15.91 9.38 -19.84
CA ASN A 280 16.88 9.20 -20.91
C ASN A 280 16.86 10.46 -21.75
N LEU A 281 17.89 11.29 -21.63
CA LEU A 281 18.04 12.53 -22.38
C LEU A 281 19.43 12.58 -23.01
N THR A 282 19.48 13.05 -24.25
CA THR A 282 20.70 13.19 -25.05
C THR A 282 20.96 14.66 -25.35
N ASN A 283 22.21 14.98 -25.70
CA ASN A 283 22.65 16.34 -26.04
C ASN A 283 22.44 17.36 -24.90
N LEU A 284 22.77 16.95 -23.68
CA LEU A 284 22.71 17.77 -22.46
C LEU A 284 24.01 18.55 -22.18
N ASP A 285 25.00 18.53 -23.07
CA ASP A 285 26.31 19.20 -22.89
C ASP A 285 27.01 18.90 -21.56
N ARG A 286 26.83 17.67 -21.05
CA ARG A 286 27.32 17.22 -19.74
C ARG A 286 26.78 18.04 -18.55
N ARG A 287 25.62 18.69 -18.70
CA ARG A 287 24.93 19.45 -17.66
C ARG A 287 23.59 18.78 -17.35
N VAL A 288 23.31 18.51 -16.08
CA VAL A 288 22.00 18.04 -15.63
C VAL A 288 21.40 19.10 -14.73
N GLY A 289 20.26 19.66 -15.14
CA GLY A 289 19.48 20.59 -14.35
C GLY A 289 18.35 19.91 -13.57
N PRO A 290 17.66 20.63 -12.67
CA PRO A 290 16.47 20.12 -12.02
C PRO A 290 15.35 19.86 -13.04
N TYR A 291 14.50 18.87 -12.76
CA TYR A 291 13.28 18.59 -13.51
C TYR A 291 12.07 18.62 -12.57
N HIS A 292 10.92 19.02 -13.11
CA HIS A 292 9.65 19.07 -12.38
C HIS A 292 8.49 18.82 -13.33
N VAL A 293 7.34 18.46 -12.76
CA VAL A 293 6.10 18.22 -13.51
C VAL A 293 5.21 19.45 -13.36
N HIS A 294 4.75 20.03 -14.47
CA HIS A 294 3.80 21.14 -14.48
C HIS A 294 2.36 20.64 -14.48
N GLN A 295 1.47 21.36 -13.80
CA GLN A 295 0.03 21.05 -13.73
C GLN A 295 -0.70 21.31 -15.05
N PHE A 296 -0.29 22.34 -15.79
CA PHE A 296 -0.89 22.72 -17.06
C PHE A 296 -0.02 22.29 -18.23
N LEU A 297 -0.66 21.90 -19.32
CA LEU A 297 0.01 21.78 -20.62
C LEU A 297 0.55 23.17 -20.98
N LEU A 298 1.84 23.25 -21.29
CA LEU A 298 2.49 24.51 -21.66
C LEU A 298 1.76 25.12 -22.88
N PRO A 299 1.48 26.44 -22.87
CA PRO A 299 1.05 27.13 -24.08
C PRO A 299 2.17 27.08 -25.14
N GLU A 300 1.80 26.90 -26.42
CA GLU A 300 2.74 27.00 -27.55
C GLU A 300 3.38 28.40 -27.63
N PRO A 301 4.47 28.60 -28.40
CA PRO A 301 5.72 27.86 -28.49
C PRO A 301 6.88 28.83 -28.23
N ASN A 302 7.15 29.22 -26.99
CA ASN A 302 8.38 29.95 -26.63
C ASN A 302 9.11 29.35 -25.41
N GLU A 303 8.61 28.24 -24.88
CA GLU A 303 9.22 27.53 -23.75
C GLU A 303 9.21 26.01 -23.99
N ILE A 304 10.18 25.32 -23.41
CA ILE A 304 10.54 23.92 -23.69
C ILE A 304 9.33 22.98 -23.47
N SER A 305 8.69 22.56 -24.57
CA SER A 305 7.59 21.60 -24.69
C SER A 305 8.01 20.15 -24.43
N VAL A 306 7.25 19.53 -23.53
CA VAL A 306 7.07 18.08 -23.43
C VAL A 306 5.62 17.79 -23.82
N ARG A 307 5.39 17.02 -24.90
CA ARG A 307 4.02 16.63 -25.32
C ARG A 307 3.56 15.42 -24.51
N TRP A 308 2.40 15.55 -23.90
CA TRP A 308 1.70 14.46 -23.23
C TRP A 308 0.76 13.77 -24.22
N TRP A 309 0.98 12.48 -24.46
CA TRP A 309 -0.02 11.62 -25.08
C TRP A 309 -0.45 10.61 -24.02
N ILE A 310 -1.66 10.76 -23.51
CA ILE A 310 -2.33 9.72 -22.74
C ILE A 310 -3.10 8.89 -23.76
N LYS A 311 -2.71 7.63 -23.95
CA LYS A 311 -3.59 6.60 -24.50
C LYS A 311 -4.11 5.75 -23.35
#